data_AF-A0A9D6J0V8-F1
#
_entry.id   AF-A0A9D6J0V8-F1
#
_cell.length_a   1.000
_cell.length_b   1.000
_cell.length_c   1.000
_cell.angle_alpha   90.00
_cell.angle_beta   90.00
_cell.angle_gamma   90.00
#
_symmetry.space_group_name_H-M   'P 1'
#
loop_
_entity.id
_entity.type
_entity.pdbx_description
1 polymer ?
#
loop_
_entity_poly.entity_id
_entity_poly.type
_entity_poly.pdbx_seq_one_letter_code
_entity_poly.pdbx_strand_id
1 'polypeptide(L)'
;VLGILASAGIGVLIARSGMRPLARMARVAEEITASRLDKRIDPERWPRELTALAKAFDGMLDRLRDSHSRLSRFASDLAHELRTPIQILMGQTEVALLNERDPREYRQILESNLEEFQRLARMIDSLLFLARAENPQNEIERSQLDVRRELEEIREFHEALAEHHGVSVACHGEARLHADPMLLRRAVTNLLSNALRHTPPGGKILLAAEHADGEVFVRVSDTGCGINGEDLPKVCERMYCSKRDTARCAEGTGLGLAIVKSIVQLHGGTVSIDSVVGCGTTVSLRFPAPQPA
;
A
#
# COMPACT_ATOMS: atom_id res chain seq x y z
N VAL A 1 -51.71 -43.01 22.64
CA VAL A 1 -50.82 -43.40 21.53
C VAL A 1 -51.00 -42.51 20.30
N LEU A 2 -52.20 -42.41 19.72
CA LEU A 2 -52.47 -41.54 18.54
C LEU A 2 -52.10 -40.06 18.75
N GLY A 3 -52.42 -39.45 19.89
CA GLY A 3 -52.04 -38.06 20.17
C GLY A 3 -50.52 -37.83 20.27
N ILE A 4 -49.78 -38.82 20.76
CA ILE A 4 -48.31 -38.78 20.85
C ILE A 4 -47.71 -38.89 19.44
N LEU A 5 -48.24 -39.78 18.60
CA LEU A 5 -47.80 -39.93 17.20
C LEU A 5 -48.11 -38.67 16.37
N ALA A 6 -49.27 -38.05 16.59
CA ALA A 6 -49.62 -36.79 15.92
C ALA A 6 -48.71 -35.63 16.36
N SER A 7 -48.45 -35.51 17.67
CA SER A 7 -47.53 -34.48 18.21
C SER A 7 -46.10 -34.67 17.70
N ALA A 8 -45.60 -35.90 17.66
CA ALA A 8 -44.29 -36.22 17.09
C ALA A 8 -44.22 -35.89 15.60
N GLY A 9 -45.27 -36.21 14.83
CA GLY A 9 -45.37 -35.87 13.40
C GLY A 9 -45.35 -34.37 13.14
N ILE A 10 -46.08 -33.59 13.94
CA ILE A 10 -46.09 -32.12 13.86
C ILE A 10 -44.72 -31.55 14.26
N GLY A 11 -44.09 -32.08 15.31
CA GLY A 11 -42.75 -31.66 15.74
C GLY A 11 -41.69 -31.87 14.65
N VAL A 12 -41.72 -33.01 13.97
CA VAL A 12 -40.83 -33.30 12.83
C VAL A 12 -41.11 -32.37 11.65
N LEU A 13 -42.38 -32.07 11.36
CA LEU A 13 -42.77 -31.13 10.31
C LEU A 13 -42.25 -29.71 10.58
N ILE A 14 -42.43 -29.20 11.80
CA ILE A 14 -41.97 -27.88 12.24
C ILE A 14 -40.44 -27.81 12.16
N ALA A 15 -39.73 -28.81 12.68
CA ALA A 15 -38.28 -28.88 12.64
C ALA A 15 -37.75 -28.91 11.19
N ARG A 16 -38.36 -29.72 10.31
CA ARG A 16 -38.00 -29.77 8.89
C ARG A 16 -38.29 -28.47 8.16
N SER A 17 -39.41 -27.79 8.45
CA SER A 17 -39.71 -26.48 7.85
C SER A 17 -38.77 -25.38 8.34
N GLY A 18 -38.39 -25.41 9.62
CA GLY A 18 -37.49 -24.44 10.22
C GLY A 18 -36.04 -24.56 9.74
N MET A 19 -35.59 -25.75 9.35
CA MET A 19 -34.23 -25.98 8.82
C MET A 19 -34.08 -25.78 7.31
N ARG A 20 -35.18 -25.73 6.53
CA ARG A 20 -35.13 -25.48 5.07
C ARG A 20 -34.40 -24.18 4.69
N PRO A 21 -34.59 -23.05 5.40
CA PRO A 21 -33.80 -21.85 5.16
C PRO A 21 -32.29 -22.11 5.32
N LEU A 22 -31.84 -22.72 6.42
CA LEU A 22 -30.42 -23.03 6.66
C LEU A 22 -29.81 -23.86 5.52
N ALA A 23 -30.52 -24.87 5.03
CA ALA A 23 -30.07 -25.66 3.88
C ALA A 23 -29.92 -24.83 2.58
N ARG A 24 -30.73 -23.78 2.40
CA ARG A 24 -30.58 -22.83 1.29
C ARG A 24 -29.34 -21.94 1.46
N MET A 25 -29.04 -21.47 2.68
CA MET A 25 -27.80 -20.70 2.94
C MET A 25 -26.57 -21.58 2.69
N ALA A 26 -26.60 -22.84 3.11
CA ALA A 26 -25.52 -23.80 2.88
C ALA A 26 -25.24 -24.01 1.38
N ARG A 27 -26.29 -24.14 0.56
CA ARG A 27 -26.13 -24.23 -0.90
C ARG A 27 -25.55 -22.96 -1.52
N VAL A 28 -26.00 -21.78 -1.05
CA VAL A 28 -25.40 -20.51 -1.52
C VAL A 28 -23.92 -20.45 -1.14
N ALA A 29 -23.55 -20.91 0.07
CA ALA A 29 -22.16 -21.04 0.50
C ALA A 29 -21.35 -22.01 -0.36
N GLU A 30 -21.91 -23.16 -0.74
CA GLU A 30 -21.27 -24.13 -1.65
C GLU A 30 -21.10 -23.59 -3.08
N GLU A 31 -21.96 -22.67 -3.51
CA GLU A 31 -21.90 -22.06 -4.84
C GLU A 31 -20.94 -20.86 -4.92
N ILE A 32 -20.39 -20.40 -3.80
CA ILE A 32 -19.44 -19.28 -3.75
C ILE A 32 -18.06 -19.78 -4.20
N THR A 33 -17.62 -19.24 -5.32
CA THR A 33 -16.26 -19.43 -5.86
C THR A 33 -15.57 -18.08 -5.98
N ALA A 34 -14.25 -18.07 -6.19
CA ALA A 34 -13.49 -16.83 -6.45
C ALA A 34 -14.08 -16.01 -7.62
N SER A 35 -14.71 -16.67 -8.58
CA SER A 35 -15.36 -16.07 -9.75
C SER A 35 -16.84 -15.69 -9.56
N ARG A 36 -17.48 -16.04 -8.43
CA ARG A 36 -18.92 -15.83 -8.16
C ARG A 36 -19.16 -15.37 -6.72
N LEU A 37 -18.85 -14.10 -6.46
CA LEU A 37 -18.99 -13.43 -5.16
C LEU A 37 -20.13 -12.39 -5.11
N ASP A 38 -20.90 -12.32 -6.19
CA ASP A 38 -22.01 -11.41 -6.44
C ASP A 38 -23.34 -11.91 -5.85
N LYS A 39 -23.46 -13.21 -5.56
CA LYS A 39 -24.66 -13.78 -4.93
C LYS A 39 -24.89 -13.19 -3.54
N ARG A 40 -26.14 -12.87 -3.23
CA ARG A 40 -26.56 -12.34 -1.93
C ARG A 40 -27.65 -13.20 -1.34
N ILE A 41 -27.65 -13.29 -0.02
CA ILE A 41 -28.66 -14.03 0.72
C ILE A 41 -29.96 -13.20 0.82
N ASP A 42 -29.88 -11.86 0.76
CA ASP A 42 -31.00 -10.91 0.84
C ASP A 42 -31.77 -11.05 2.16
N PRO A 43 -31.35 -10.32 3.23
CA PRO A 43 -31.83 -10.53 4.60
C PRO A 43 -33.35 -10.38 4.80
N GLU A 44 -34.03 -9.68 3.88
CA GLU A 44 -35.47 -9.43 3.94
C GLU A 44 -36.30 -10.67 3.55
N ARG A 45 -35.69 -11.63 2.86
CA ARG A 45 -36.33 -12.90 2.45
C ARG A 45 -36.27 -13.99 3.52
N TRP A 46 -35.72 -13.69 4.71
CA TRP A 46 -35.44 -14.68 5.75
C TRP A 46 -36.28 -14.47 7.00
N PRO A 47 -36.59 -15.54 7.74
CA PRO A 47 -37.19 -15.44 9.07
C PRO A 47 -36.38 -14.48 9.95
N ARG A 48 -37.07 -13.73 10.83
CA ARG A 48 -36.47 -12.69 11.69
C ARG A 48 -35.29 -13.23 12.51
N GLU A 49 -35.38 -14.48 12.92
CA GLU A 49 -34.37 -15.21 13.69
C GLU A 49 -33.06 -15.42 12.92
N LEU A 50 -33.13 -15.46 11.58
CA LEU A 50 -31.99 -15.67 10.68
C LEU A 50 -31.50 -14.39 10.01
N THR A 51 -32.22 -13.27 10.12
CA THR A 51 -31.83 -11.99 9.52
C THR A 51 -30.44 -11.54 9.98
N ALA A 52 -30.11 -11.72 11.27
CA ALA A 52 -28.77 -11.39 11.79
C ALA A 52 -27.66 -12.23 11.12
N LEU A 53 -27.91 -13.53 10.91
CA LEU A 53 -26.98 -14.45 10.25
C LEU A 53 -26.85 -14.11 8.75
N ALA A 54 -27.95 -13.82 8.07
CA ALA A 54 -27.96 -13.40 6.67
C ALA A 54 -27.14 -12.11 6.47
N LYS A 55 -27.33 -11.11 7.36
CA LYS A 55 -26.52 -9.88 7.36
C LYS A 55 -25.04 -10.15 7.60
N ALA A 56 -24.70 -11.01 8.56
CA ALA A 56 -23.32 -11.38 8.83
C ALA A 56 -22.66 -12.08 7.64
N PHE A 57 -23.40 -12.96 6.96
CA PHE A 57 -22.93 -13.68 5.77
C PHE A 57 -22.72 -12.76 4.57
N ASP A 58 -23.69 -11.88 4.27
CA ASP A 58 -23.55 -10.88 3.21
C ASP A 58 -22.37 -9.93 3.50
N GLY A 59 -22.19 -9.52 4.77
CA GLY A 59 -21.03 -8.72 5.19
C GLY A 59 -19.69 -9.46 5.12
N MET A 60 -19.67 -10.78 5.24
CA MET A 60 -18.48 -11.61 4.96
C MET A 60 -18.21 -11.68 3.46
N LEU A 61 -19.24 -11.85 2.63
CA LEU A 61 -19.13 -11.86 1.19
C LEU A 61 -18.65 -10.53 0.62
N ASP A 62 -19.12 -9.41 1.18
CA ASP A 62 -18.64 -8.09 0.81
C ASP A 62 -17.15 -7.93 1.07
N ARG A 63 -16.68 -8.36 2.25
CA ARG A 63 -15.24 -8.36 2.58
C ARG A 63 -14.44 -9.26 1.65
N LEU A 64 -14.94 -10.46 1.32
CA LEU A 64 -14.24 -11.39 0.45
C LEU A 64 -14.19 -10.89 -1.00
N ARG A 65 -15.29 -10.30 -1.50
CA ARG A 65 -15.37 -9.66 -2.81
C ARG A 65 -14.41 -8.49 -2.93
N ASP A 66 -14.39 -7.61 -1.92
CA ASP A 66 -13.49 -6.45 -1.91
C ASP A 66 -12.02 -6.91 -1.88
N SER A 67 -11.68 -7.87 -1.02
CA SER A 67 -10.34 -8.47 -1.00
C SER A 67 -9.95 -9.11 -2.34
N HIS A 68 -10.84 -9.91 -2.94
CA HIS A 68 -10.58 -10.55 -4.23
C HIS A 68 -10.43 -9.54 -5.37
N SER A 69 -11.29 -8.51 -5.41
CA SER A 69 -11.21 -7.44 -6.41
C SER A 69 -9.91 -6.64 -6.30
N ARG A 70 -9.47 -6.33 -5.07
CA ARG A 70 -8.19 -5.65 -4.82
C ARG A 70 -7.01 -6.51 -5.28
N LEU A 71 -7.01 -7.80 -4.96
CA LEU A 71 -5.96 -8.73 -5.38
C LEU A 71 -5.90 -8.88 -6.90
N SER A 72 -7.05 -9.00 -7.56
CA SER A 72 -7.13 -9.15 -9.03
C SER A 72 -6.64 -7.88 -9.75
N ARG A 73 -7.08 -6.69 -9.30
CA ARG A 73 -6.56 -5.42 -9.81
C ARG A 73 -5.06 -5.31 -9.64
N PHE A 74 -4.58 -5.60 -8.43
CA PHE A 74 -3.15 -5.62 -8.14
C PHE A 74 -2.37 -6.56 -9.08
N ALA A 75 -2.80 -7.81 -9.26
CA ALA A 75 -2.13 -8.74 -10.16
C ALA A 75 -2.10 -8.24 -11.62
N SER A 76 -3.18 -7.59 -12.07
CA SER A 76 -3.25 -6.98 -13.40
C SER A 76 -2.28 -5.80 -13.54
N ASP A 77 -2.27 -4.90 -12.58
CA ASP A 77 -1.40 -3.71 -12.57
C ASP A 77 0.07 -4.14 -12.54
N LEU A 78 0.41 -5.14 -11.71
CA LEU A 78 1.74 -5.75 -11.68
C LEU A 78 2.17 -6.32 -13.03
N ALA A 79 1.29 -7.08 -13.68
CA ALA A 79 1.59 -7.67 -14.97
C ALA A 79 1.85 -6.60 -16.03
N HIS A 80 1.18 -5.45 -15.95
CA HIS A 80 1.39 -4.34 -16.86
C HIS A 80 2.71 -3.61 -16.59
N GLU A 81 2.97 -3.25 -15.34
CA GLU A 81 4.17 -2.52 -14.92
C GLU A 81 5.47 -3.32 -15.11
N LEU A 82 5.43 -4.65 -14.99
CA LEU A 82 6.58 -5.51 -15.28
C LEU A 82 6.80 -5.72 -16.78
N ARG A 83 5.73 -5.70 -17.59
CA ARG A 83 5.84 -5.96 -19.04
C ARG A 83 6.67 -4.91 -19.75
N THR A 84 6.47 -3.63 -19.42
CA THR A 84 7.15 -2.50 -20.07
C THR A 84 8.68 -2.56 -19.95
N PRO A 85 9.29 -2.62 -18.75
CA PRO A 85 10.74 -2.69 -18.62
C PRO A 85 11.33 -3.96 -19.23
N ILE A 86 10.61 -5.09 -19.15
CA ILE A 86 11.04 -6.33 -19.83
C ILE A 86 11.08 -6.15 -21.35
N GLN A 87 10.05 -5.50 -21.94
CA GLN A 87 10.03 -5.21 -23.37
C GLN A 87 11.14 -4.24 -23.80
N ILE A 88 11.46 -3.25 -22.96
CA ILE A 88 12.60 -2.32 -23.18
C ILE A 88 13.91 -3.10 -23.19
N LEU A 89 14.17 -3.90 -22.15
CA LEU A 89 15.37 -4.74 -22.04
C LEU A 89 15.53 -5.70 -23.24
N MET A 90 14.43 -6.35 -23.63
CA MET A 90 14.41 -7.24 -24.80
C MET A 90 14.72 -6.47 -26.08
N GLY A 91 14.04 -5.34 -26.32
CA GLY A 91 14.24 -4.53 -27.51
C GLY A 91 15.66 -3.96 -27.62
N GLN A 92 16.21 -3.43 -26.52
CA GLN A 92 17.58 -2.94 -26.47
C GLN A 92 18.59 -4.05 -26.76
N THR A 93 18.34 -5.26 -26.23
CA THR A 93 19.20 -6.43 -26.45
C THR A 93 19.09 -6.97 -27.88
N GLU A 94 17.87 -7.09 -28.43
CA GLU A 94 17.65 -7.50 -29.82
C GLU A 94 18.34 -6.54 -30.79
N VAL A 95 18.14 -5.23 -30.58
CA VAL A 95 18.80 -4.18 -31.35
C VAL A 95 20.31 -4.35 -31.22
N ALA A 96 20.86 -4.54 -30.01
CA ALA A 96 22.29 -4.76 -29.74
C ALA A 96 22.88 -5.96 -30.54
N LEU A 97 22.07 -7.00 -30.78
CA LEU A 97 22.49 -8.23 -31.46
C LEU A 97 22.39 -8.16 -33.00
N LEU A 98 21.66 -7.21 -33.58
CA LEU A 98 21.44 -7.16 -35.04
C LEU A 98 22.70 -6.87 -35.86
N ASN A 99 23.65 -6.08 -35.33
CA ASN A 99 24.87 -5.68 -36.03
C ASN A 99 26.03 -5.52 -35.04
N GLU A 100 27.25 -5.70 -35.52
CA GLU A 100 28.45 -5.29 -34.80
C GLU A 100 28.45 -3.77 -34.56
N ARG A 101 28.80 -3.36 -33.34
CA ARG A 101 28.82 -1.97 -32.90
C ARG A 101 30.15 -1.59 -32.28
N ASP A 102 30.35 -0.28 -32.10
CA ASP A 102 31.46 0.21 -31.31
C ASP A 102 31.33 -0.27 -29.84
N PRO A 103 32.42 -0.70 -29.19
CA PRO A 103 32.40 -1.11 -27.78
C PRO A 103 31.79 -0.08 -26.81
N ARG A 104 31.81 1.23 -27.13
CA ARG A 104 31.17 2.26 -26.31
C ARG A 104 29.64 2.18 -26.37
N GLU A 105 29.06 1.87 -27.53
CA GLU A 105 27.61 1.73 -27.67
C GLU A 105 27.12 0.50 -26.90
N TYR A 106 27.85 -0.61 -26.94
CA TYR A 106 27.52 -1.78 -26.11
C TYR A 106 27.55 -1.43 -24.63
N ARG A 107 28.54 -0.65 -24.18
CA ARG A 107 28.61 -0.22 -22.77
C ARG A 107 27.39 0.60 -22.37
N GLN A 108 26.97 1.56 -23.20
CA GLN A 108 25.78 2.38 -22.93
C GLN A 108 24.50 1.54 -22.85
N ILE A 109 24.34 0.54 -23.74
CA ILE A 109 23.21 -0.38 -23.69
C ILE A 109 23.24 -1.20 -22.40
N LEU A 110 24.41 -1.71 -22.00
CA LEU A 110 24.55 -2.47 -20.75
C LEU A 110 24.29 -1.62 -19.51
N GLU A 111 24.73 -0.36 -19.50
CA GLU A 111 24.45 0.60 -18.42
C GLU A 111 22.94 0.86 -18.32
N SER A 112 22.28 1.13 -19.45
CA SER A 112 20.81 1.30 -19.48
C SER A 112 20.06 0.05 -19.04
N ASN A 113 20.49 -1.14 -19.49
CA ASN A 113 19.91 -2.40 -19.04
C ASN A 113 20.10 -2.61 -17.53
N LEU A 114 21.27 -2.26 -16.99
CA LEU A 114 21.55 -2.38 -15.56
C LEU A 114 20.61 -1.50 -14.73
N GLU A 115 20.34 -0.27 -15.16
CA GLU A 115 19.37 0.62 -14.51
C GLU A 115 17.96 0.01 -14.48
N GLU A 116 17.51 -0.57 -15.59
CA GLU A 116 16.21 -1.25 -15.66
C GLU A 116 16.17 -2.53 -14.79
N PHE A 117 17.25 -3.31 -14.72
CA PHE A 117 17.33 -4.46 -13.79
C PHE A 117 17.25 -4.01 -12.33
N GLN A 118 17.94 -2.94 -11.96
CA GLN A 118 17.87 -2.37 -10.61
C GLN A 118 16.47 -1.82 -10.29
N ARG A 119 15.78 -1.24 -11.28
CA ARG A 119 14.39 -0.80 -11.16
C ARG A 119 13.45 -1.98 -10.92
N LEU A 120 13.59 -3.07 -11.69
CA LEU A 120 12.84 -4.32 -11.50
C LEU A 120 13.08 -4.94 -10.12
N ALA A 121 14.32 -5.01 -9.66
CA ALA A 121 14.66 -5.54 -8.34
C ALA A 121 13.99 -4.75 -7.22
N ARG A 122 14.10 -3.41 -7.24
CA ARG A 122 13.43 -2.53 -6.26
C ARG A 122 11.90 -2.69 -6.27
N MET A 123 11.31 -2.90 -7.45
CA MET A 123 9.89 -3.17 -7.57
C MET A 123 9.54 -4.49 -6.87
N ILE A 124 10.22 -5.59 -7.17
CA ILE A 124 9.99 -6.91 -6.56
C ILE A 124 10.12 -6.84 -5.03
N ASP A 125 11.17 -6.21 -4.50
CA ASP A 125 11.39 -6.06 -3.05
C ASP A 125 10.28 -5.25 -2.37
N SER A 126 9.76 -4.25 -3.08
CA SER A 126 8.63 -3.45 -2.60
C SER A 126 7.34 -4.27 -2.54
N LEU A 127 7.12 -5.16 -3.50
CA LEU A 127 5.95 -6.04 -3.53
C LEU A 127 6.02 -7.13 -2.47
N LEU A 128 7.17 -7.78 -2.32
CA LEU A 128 7.40 -8.77 -1.27
C LEU A 128 7.21 -8.15 0.11
N PHE A 129 7.67 -6.91 0.29
CA PHE A 129 7.41 -6.17 1.53
C PHE A 129 5.93 -5.94 1.77
N LEU A 130 5.20 -5.41 0.78
CA LEU A 130 3.76 -5.14 0.91
C LEU A 130 2.94 -6.41 1.15
N ALA A 131 3.30 -7.53 0.53
CA ALA A 131 2.65 -8.83 0.74
C ALA A 131 2.91 -9.35 2.16
N ARG A 132 4.13 -9.17 2.69
CA ARG A 132 4.45 -9.54 4.07
C ARG A 132 3.71 -8.62 5.06
N ALA A 133 3.74 -7.32 4.86
CA ALA A 133 3.15 -6.32 5.77
C ALA A 133 1.64 -6.48 5.98
N GLU A 134 0.92 -7.14 5.07
CA GLU A 134 -0.50 -7.46 5.22
C GLU A 134 -0.77 -8.63 6.18
N ASN A 135 0.24 -9.40 6.56
CA ASN A 135 0.07 -10.54 7.47
C ASN A 135 0.06 -10.08 8.93
N PRO A 136 -1.02 -10.37 9.70
CA PRO A 136 -1.11 -10.03 11.12
C PRO A 136 -0.04 -10.68 12.00
N GLN A 137 0.66 -11.70 11.49
CA GLN A 137 1.71 -12.44 12.19
C GLN A 137 3.10 -11.80 12.07
N ASN A 138 3.25 -10.71 11.30
CA ASN A 138 4.51 -9.99 11.26
C ASN A 138 4.73 -9.22 12.56
N GLU A 139 5.40 -9.86 13.51
CA GLU A 139 6.01 -9.14 14.63
C GLU A 139 7.10 -8.23 14.06
N ILE A 140 7.02 -6.94 14.39
CA ILE A 140 8.05 -5.95 14.08
C ILE A 140 8.91 -5.73 15.32
N GLU A 141 10.21 -5.60 15.13
CA GLU A 141 11.18 -5.46 16.21
C GLU A 141 11.25 -4.00 16.65
N ARG A 142 10.41 -3.63 17.63
CA ARG A 142 10.34 -2.25 18.12
C ARG A 142 11.43 -1.96 19.13
N SER A 143 12.08 -0.82 18.98
CA SER A 143 13.03 -0.27 19.94
C SER A 143 12.76 1.21 20.17
N GLN A 144 13.28 1.76 21.27
CA GLN A 144 13.19 3.21 21.51
C GLN A 144 14.20 3.93 20.61
N LEU A 145 13.70 4.83 19.77
CA LEU A 145 14.45 5.56 18.77
C LEU A 145 14.46 7.05 19.07
N ASP A 146 15.61 7.68 18.84
CA ASP A 146 15.71 9.12 18.67
C ASP A 146 15.43 9.46 17.21
N VAL A 147 14.23 9.99 16.95
CA VAL A 147 13.78 10.27 15.59
C VAL A 147 14.64 11.34 14.94
N ARG A 148 15.11 12.34 15.71
CA ARG A 148 15.94 13.42 15.18
C ARG A 148 17.24 12.86 14.61
N ARG A 149 17.90 11.98 15.37
CA ARG A 149 19.12 11.31 14.92
C ARG A 149 18.90 10.48 13.66
N GLU A 150 17.81 9.69 13.59
CA GLU A 150 17.49 8.90 12.40
C GLU A 150 17.26 9.79 11.17
N LEU A 151 16.57 10.93 11.32
CA LEU A 151 16.36 11.88 10.22
C LEU A 151 17.67 12.51 9.75
N GLU A 152 18.60 12.82 10.66
CA GLU A 152 19.93 13.34 10.32
C GLU A 152 20.76 12.32 9.55
N GLU A 153 20.81 11.07 10.00
CA GLU A 153 21.50 9.99 9.28
C GLU A 153 20.94 9.81 7.86
N ILE A 154 19.62 9.89 7.69
CA ILE A 154 18.97 9.81 6.37
C ILE A 154 19.31 11.03 5.50
N ARG A 155 19.32 12.24 6.08
CA ARG A 155 19.69 13.47 5.39
C ARG A 155 21.12 13.37 4.86
N GLU A 156 22.07 12.99 5.71
CA GLU A 156 23.49 12.86 5.36
C GLU A 156 23.69 11.84 4.23
N PHE A 157 23.01 10.69 4.31
CA PHE A 157 23.07 9.69 3.24
C PHE A 157 22.56 10.21 1.88
N HIS A 158 21.61 11.15 1.87
CA HIS A 158 21.02 11.70 0.65
C HIS A 158 21.61 13.06 0.23
N GLU A 159 22.62 13.57 0.93
CA GLU A 159 23.17 14.92 0.70
C GLU A 159 23.68 15.08 -0.75
N ALA A 160 24.49 14.14 -1.23
CA ALA A 160 25.02 14.18 -2.59
C ALA A 160 23.91 14.13 -3.66
N LEU A 161 22.85 13.36 -3.41
CA LEU A 161 21.70 13.28 -4.33
C LEU A 161 20.90 14.58 -4.31
N ALA A 162 20.71 15.19 -3.14
CA ALA A 162 20.01 16.45 -2.98
C ALA A 162 20.77 17.60 -3.67
N GLU A 163 22.10 17.65 -3.52
CA GLU A 163 22.98 18.58 -4.23
C GLU A 163 22.88 18.43 -5.74
N HIS A 164 22.92 17.18 -6.24
CA HIS A 164 22.74 16.89 -7.67
C HIS A 164 21.39 17.39 -8.20
N HIS A 165 20.32 17.32 -7.40
CA HIS A 165 19.01 17.87 -7.75
C HIS A 165 18.89 19.38 -7.52
N GLY A 166 19.89 20.02 -6.90
CA GLY A 166 19.85 21.43 -6.52
C GLY A 166 18.82 21.74 -5.43
N VAL A 167 18.52 20.78 -4.55
CA VAL A 167 17.50 20.90 -3.49
C VAL A 167 18.17 20.90 -2.13
N SER A 168 17.72 21.77 -1.23
CA SER A 168 18.21 21.80 0.17
C SER A 168 17.36 20.93 1.09
N VAL A 169 17.99 20.13 1.95
CA VAL A 169 17.31 19.27 2.92
C VAL A 169 17.69 19.69 4.34
N ALA A 170 16.69 19.99 5.17
CA ALA A 170 16.88 20.38 6.56
C ALA A 170 16.14 19.43 7.52
N CYS A 171 16.66 19.29 8.74
CA CYS A 171 16.02 18.55 9.82
C CYS A 171 15.57 19.51 10.93
N HIS A 172 14.37 19.33 11.47
CA HIS A 172 13.82 20.13 12.56
C HIS A 172 13.11 19.27 13.63
N GLY A 173 13.05 19.79 14.85
CA GLY A 173 12.36 19.17 15.98
C GLY A 173 13.09 17.98 16.58
N GLU A 174 12.51 17.43 17.64
CA GLU A 174 13.00 16.29 18.41
C GLU A 174 11.82 15.43 18.87
N ALA A 175 11.95 14.11 18.73
CA ALA A 175 10.95 13.18 19.22
C ALA A 175 11.59 11.82 19.55
N ARG A 176 10.99 11.11 20.51
CA ARG A 176 11.31 9.71 20.80
C ARG A 176 10.15 8.83 20.41
N LEU A 177 10.42 7.77 19.66
CA LEU A 177 9.41 6.87 19.12
C LEU A 177 9.76 5.41 19.47
N HIS A 178 8.75 4.59 19.77
CA HIS A 178 8.92 3.14 19.90
C HIS A 178 8.54 2.45 18.60
N ALA A 179 9.53 2.19 17.74
CA ALA A 179 9.32 1.70 16.37
C ALA A 179 10.47 0.79 15.91
N ASP A 180 10.22 0.09 14.81
CA ASP A 180 11.26 -0.65 14.09
C ASP A 180 12.16 0.34 13.32
N PRO A 181 13.47 0.40 13.62
CA PRO A 181 14.38 1.38 13.02
C PRO A 181 14.49 1.23 11.51
N MET A 182 14.55 -0.01 11.01
CA MET A 182 14.73 -0.29 9.60
C MET A 182 13.48 0.11 8.80
N LEU A 183 12.30 -0.18 9.35
CA LEU A 183 11.05 0.20 8.72
C LEU A 183 10.83 1.72 8.76
N LEU A 184 11.12 2.39 9.87
CA LEU A 184 11.03 3.85 9.96
C LEU A 184 11.96 4.51 8.93
N ARG A 185 13.22 4.06 8.85
CA ARG A 185 14.20 4.55 7.89
C ARG A 185 13.70 4.35 6.46
N ARG A 186 13.17 3.17 6.13
CA ARG A 186 12.58 2.87 4.82
C ARG A 186 11.41 3.80 4.49
N ALA A 187 10.52 4.08 5.45
CA ALA A 187 9.39 4.98 5.23
C ALA A 187 9.88 6.41 4.91
N VAL A 188 10.78 6.95 5.72
CA VAL A 188 11.31 8.30 5.52
C VAL A 188 12.14 8.41 4.24
N THR A 189 12.97 7.41 3.91
CA THR A 189 13.72 7.38 2.64
C THR A 189 12.80 7.38 1.42
N ASN A 190 11.68 6.65 1.47
CA ASN A 190 10.68 6.68 0.40
C ASN A 190 10.04 8.06 0.25
N LEU A 191 9.72 8.73 1.36
CA LEU A 191 9.18 10.09 1.35
C LEU A 191 10.19 11.10 0.82
N LEU A 192 11.44 11.04 1.28
CA LEU A 192 12.51 11.92 0.85
C LEU A 192 12.82 11.74 -0.64
N SER A 193 12.87 10.49 -1.11
CA SER A 193 13.07 10.18 -2.53
C SER A 193 11.94 10.75 -3.40
N ASN A 194 10.68 10.65 -2.95
CA ASN A 194 9.55 11.31 -3.62
C ASN A 194 9.70 12.83 -3.60
N ALA A 195 10.02 13.42 -2.44
CA ALA A 195 10.21 14.86 -2.30
C ALA A 195 11.30 15.40 -3.24
N LEU A 196 12.46 14.73 -3.31
CA LEU A 196 13.57 15.11 -4.19
C LEU A 196 13.18 15.07 -5.67
N ARG A 197 12.44 14.04 -6.08
CA ARG A 197 11.99 13.89 -7.47
C ARG A 197 10.98 14.95 -7.88
N HIS A 198 10.09 15.35 -6.98
CA HIS A 198 9.01 16.29 -7.27
C HIS A 198 9.36 17.76 -6.99
N THR A 199 10.48 18.03 -6.32
CA THR A 199 10.97 19.38 -6.04
C THR A 199 11.87 19.88 -7.16
N PRO A 200 11.61 21.08 -7.74
CA PRO A 200 12.51 21.67 -8.73
C PRO A 200 13.81 22.19 -8.07
N PRO A 201 14.88 22.38 -8.86
CA PRO A 201 16.11 23.00 -8.37
C PRO A 201 15.85 24.36 -7.70
N GLY A 202 16.52 24.63 -6.58
CA GLY A 202 16.29 25.78 -5.70
C GLY A 202 15.20 25.56 -4.65
N GLY A 203 14.50 24.42 -4.69
CA GLY A 203 13.50 24.07 -3.69
C GLY A 203 14.07 23.58 -2.35
N LYS A 204 13.16 23.31 -1.41
CA LYS A 204 13.50 22.93 -0.04
C LYS A 204 12.69 21.72 0.40
N ILE A 205 13.33 20.86 1.17
CA ILE A 205 12.71 19.72 1.84
C ILE A 205 13.00 19.84 3.34
N LEU A 206 11.96 19.71 4.16
CA LEU A 206 12.03 19.72 5.61
C LEU A 206 11.62 18.36 6.16
N LEU A 207 12.55 17.72 6.88
CA LEU A 207 12.29 16.56 7.72
C LEU A 207 12.01 17.06 9.14
N ALA A 208 10.83 16.81 9.68
CA ALA A 208 10.45 17.28 11.01
C ALA A 208 10.01 16.12 11.91
N ALA A 209 10.42 16.17 13.18
CA ALA A 209 9.99 15.25 14.22
C ALA A 209 9.41 16.05 15.40
N GLU A 210 8.18 15.75 15.79
CA GLU A 210 7.50 16.48 16.87
C GLU A 210 6.70 15.53 17.76
N HIS A 211 6.60 15.87 19.04
CA HIS A 211 5.67 15.25 19.96
C HIS A 211 4.52 16.22 20.22
N ALA A 212 3.29 15.83 19.92
CA ALA A 212 2.10 16.64 20.14
C ALA A 212 0.94 15.75 20.61
N ASP A 213 0.17 16.21 21.59
CA ASP A 213 -1.04 15.54 22.10
C ASP A 213 -0.86 14.06 22.50
N GLY A 214 0.33 13.69 23.00
CA GLY A 214 0.64 12.30 23.36
C GLY A 214 0.85 11.39 22.14
N GLU A 215 1.19 11.97 20.99
CA GLU A 215 1.52 11.25 19.76
C GLU A 215 2.81 11.80 19.16
N VAL A 216 3.46 10.98 18.34
CA VAL A 216 4.70 11.35 17.64
C VAL A 216 4.40 11.55 16.17
N PHE A 217 4.81 12.71 15.64
CA PHE A 217 4.66 13.08 14.25
C PHE A 217 6.03 13.12 13.58
N VAL A 218 6.16 12.39 12.47
CA VAL A 218 7.29 12.49 11.56
C VAL A 218 6.78 13.06 10.24
N ARG A 219 7.24 14.23 9.85
CA ARG A 219 6.76 14.93 8.64
C ARG A 219 7.87 15.12 7.62
N VAL A 220 7.51 14.97 6.35
CA VAL A 220 8.36 15.33 5.22
C VAL A 220 7.60 16.35 4.39
N SER A 221 8.11 17.57 4.33
CA SER A 221 7.52 18.69 3.59
C SER A 221 8.44 19.12 2.46
N ASP A 222 7.90 19.25 1.25
CA ASP A 222 8.61 19.74 0.08
C ASP A 222 7.97 21.02 -0.48
N THR A 223 8.73 21.77 -1.29
CA THR A 223 8.24 22.93 -2.05
C THR A 223 8.07 22.60 -3.53
N GLY A 224 7.68 21.36 -3.84
CA GLY A 224 7.58 20.84 -5.20
C GLY A 224 6.28 21.21 -5.91
N CYS A 225 5.97 20.43 -6.95
CA CYS A 225 4.79 20.67 -7.79
C CYS A 225 3.43 20.49 -7.09
N GLY A 226 3.42 19.85 -5.92
CA GLY A 226 2.19 19.48 -5.21
C GLY A 226 1.39 18.38 -5.93
N ILE A 227 0.26 18.02 -5.33
CA ILE A 227 -0.66 16.97 -5.75
C ILE A 227 -2.04 17.59 -5.95
N ASN A 228 -2.75 17.18 -7.00
CA ASN A 228 -4.12 17.63 -7.22
C ASN A 228 -5.07 17.04 -6.15
N GLY A 229 -6.04 17.83 -5.67
CA GLY A 229 -7.01 17.37 -4.67
C GLY A 229 -7.80 16.12 -5.07
N GLU A 230 -8.03 15.89 -6.37
CA GLU A 230 -8.71 14.68 -6.88
C GLU A 230 -7.86 13.40 -6.71
N ASP A 231 -6.54 13.55 -6.67
CA ASP A 231 -5.59 12.44 -6.59
C ASP A 231 -5.22 12.11 -5.14
N LEU A 232 -5.33 13.07 -4.21
CA LEU A 232 -5.00 12.90 -2.78
C LEU A 232 -5.61 11.65 -2.11
N PRO A 233 -6.87 11.25 -2.36
CA PRO A 233 -7.42 10.03 -1.75
C PRO A 233 -6.74 8.75 -2.25
N LYS A 234 -6.10 8.80 -3.42
CA LYS A 234 -5.60 7.64 -4.16
C LYS A 234 -4.07 7.52 -4.16
N VAL A 235 -3.32 8.57 -3.84
CA VAL A 235 -1.84 8.54 -3.89
C VAL A 235 -1.19 7.51 -2.95
N CYS A 236 -1.91 7.06 -1.92
CA CYS A 236 -1.46 5.99 -1.03
C CYS A 236 -1.94 4.60 -1.46
N GLU A 237 -2.69 4.48 -2.55
CA GLU A 237 -3.03 3.19 -3.17
C GLU A 237 -1.78 2.62 -3.84
N ARG A 238 -1.70 1.28 -3.90
CA ARG A 238 -0.58 0.58 -4.52
C ARG A 238 -0.54 0.89 -6.02
N MET A 239 0.66 1.13 -6.56
CA MET A 239 0.88 1.36 -8.00
C MET A 239 0.13 2.58 -8.56
N TYR A 240 -0.38 3.46 -7.70
CA TYR A 240 -1.09 4.64 -8.17
C TYR A 240 -0.10 5.72 -8.63
N CYS A 241 -0.31 6.17 -9.86
CA CYS A 241 0.42 7.26 -10.48
C CYS A 241 -0.60 8.26 -11.08
N SER A 242 -0.40 9.55 -10.84
CA SER A 242 -1.28 10.56 -11.45
C SER A 242 -1.10 10.54 -12.96
N LYS A 243 -2.23 10.49 -13.69
CA LYS A 243 -2.22 10.49 -15.17
C LYS A 243 -1.58 11.72 -15.79
N ARG A 244 -1.41 12.80 -15.01
CA ARG A 244 -0.84 14.08 -15.46
C ARG A 244 0.68 14.13 -15.37
N ASP A 245 1.30 13.16 -14.71
CA ASP A 245 2.72 13.17 -14.39
C ASP A 245 3.47 11.99 -15.03
N THR A 246 3.05 11.56 -16.22
CA THR A 246 3.54 10.34 -16.91
C THR A 246 5.05 10.33 -17.14
N ALA A 247 5.65 11.46 -17.52
CA ALA A 247 7.08 11.57 -17.79
C ALA A 247 7.92 11.38 -16.51
N ARG A 248 7.51 12.01 -15.40
CA ARG A 248 8.17 11.79 -14.12
C ARG A 248 7.84 10.39 -13.62
N CYS A 249 6.57 9.97 -13.61
CA CYS A 249 6.09 8.63 -13.23
C CYS A 249 6.90 7.47 -13.82
N ALA A 250 7.40 7.57 -15.06
CA ALA A 250 8.26 6.55 -15.66
C ALA A 250 9.44 6.10 -14.76
N GLU A 251 10.05 7.03 -14.00
CA GLU A 251 11.16 6.71 -13.09
C GLU A 251 10.78 6.00 -11.78
N GLY A 252 9.48 5.90 -11.45
CA GLY A 252 9.03 5.53 -10.11
C GLY A 252 7.89 4.52 -10.14
N THR A 253 7.88 3.60 -9.18
CA THR A 253 6.99 2.43 -9.22
C THR A 253 5.57 2.71 -8.72
N GLY A 254 5.27 3.90 -8.18
CA GLY A 254 3.98 4.15 -7.50
C GLY A 254 3.78 3.32 -6.22
N LEU A 255 4.83 2.64 -5.72
CA LEU A 255 4.77 1.86 -4.48
C LEU A 255 5.21 2.64 -3.24
N GLY A 256 5.96 3.74 -3.41
CA GLY A 256 6.61 4.44 -2.29
C GLY A 256 5.64 4.83 -1.18
N LEU A 257 4.57 5.54 -1.51
CA LEU A 257 3.56 5.97 -0.52
C LEU A 257 2.74 4.80 0.04
N ALA A 258 2.49 3.75 -0.75
CA ALA A 258 1.82 2.55 -0.27
C ALA A 258 2.67 1.77 0.76
N ILE A 259 4.00 1.73 0.55
CA ILE A 259 4.97 1.17 1.52
C ILE A 259 4.96 2.00 2.79
N VAL A 260 5.03 3.33 2.68
CA VAL A 260 4.98 4.24 3.83
C VAL A 260 3.70 4.00 4.65
N LYS A 261 2.54 3.96 3.99
CA LYS A 261 1.27 3.67 4.64
C LYS A 261 1.28 2.32 5.36
N SER A 262 1.79 1.27 4.71
CA SER A 262 1.84 -0.08 5.29
C SER A 262 2.78 -0.13 6.51
N ILE A 263 3.94 0.54 6.44
CA ILE A 263 4.87 0.64 7.56
C ILE A 263 4.21 1.34 8.75
N VAL A 264 3.58 2.50 8.53
CA VAL A 264 2.95 3.24 9.61
C VAL A 264 1.79 2.46 10.22
N GLN A 265 1.01 1.74 9.41
CA GLN A 265 -0.06 0.87 9.89
C GLN A 265 0.46 -0.31 10.73
N LEU A 266 1.58 -0.94 10.36
CA LEU A 266 2.25 -1.96 11.18
C LEU A 266 2.66 -1.44 12.56
N HIS A 267 2.94 -0.14 12.67
CA HIS A 267 3.24 0.54 13.93
C HIS A 267 2.00 1.04 14.68
N GLY A 268 0.78 0.77 14.18
CA GLY A 268 -0.46 1.26 14.77
C GLY A 268 -0.74 2.75 14.53
N GLY A 269 -0.02 3.36 13.58
CA GLY A 269 -0.13 4.77 13.24
C GLY A 269 -1.06 5.06 12.06
N THR A 270 -1.08 6.33 11.63
CA THR A 270 -1.80 6.78 10.43
C THR A 270 -0.98 7.75 9.58
N VAL A 271 -1.25 7.82 8.28
CA VAL A 271 -0.62 8.76 7.35
C VAL A 271 -1.64 9.79 6.89
N SER A 272 -1.28 11.07 6.90
CA SER A 272 -2.02 12.16 6.25
C SER A 272 -1.14 12.88 5.24
N ILE A 273 -1.76 13.43 4.20
CA ILE A 273 -1.09 14.15 3.12
C ILE A 273 -1.83 15.46 2.89
N ASP A 274 -1.10 16.56 3.04
CA ASP A 274 -1.57 17.91 2.77
C ASP A 274 -0.75 18.46 1.60
N SER A 275 -1.40 18.78 0.49
CA SER A 275 -0.71 19.21 -0.72
C SER A 275 -1.51 20.25 -1.46
N VAL A 276 -0.80 21.25 -1.99
CA VAL A 276 -1.38 22.29 -2.84
C VAL A 276 -0.52 22.39 -4.10
N VAL A 277 -1.18 22.34 -5.26
CA VAL A 277 -0.52 22.43 -6.56
C VAL A 277 0.31 23.72 -6.63
N GLY A 278 1.61 23.59 -6.90
CA GLY A 278 2.57 24.69 -6.99
C GLY A 278 3.13 25.21 -5.67
N CYS A 279 2.63 24.73 -4.52
CA CYS A 279 3.15 25.09 -3.20
C CYS A 279 3.98 23.96 -2.56
N GLY A 280 3.70 22.71 -2.94
CA GLY A 280 4.41 21.52 -2.45
C GLY A 280 3.51 20.56 -1.68
N THR A 281 4.14 19.54 -1.08
CA THR A 281 3.45 18.46 -0.35
C THR A 281 4.04 18.29 1.04
N THR A 282 3.17 18.06 2.02
CA THR A 282 3.55 17.62 3.37
C THR A 282 2.91 16.27 3.65
N VAL A 283 3.75 15.26 3.89
CA VAL A 283 3.31 13.94 4.34
C VAL A 283 3.60 13.82 5.82
N SER A 284 2.56 13.57 6.61
CA SER A 284 2.65 13.41 8.07
C SER A 284 2.40 11.96 8.48
N LEU A 285 3.37 11.38 9.17
CA LEU A 285 3.30 10.05 9.77
C LEU A 285 3.02 10.22 11.26
N ARG A 286 1.86 9.76 11.70
CA ARG A 286 1.42 9.83 13.09
C ARG A 286 1.60 8.46 13.74
N PHE A 287 2.30 8.40 14.86
CA PHE A 287 2.52 7.20 15.64
C PHE A 287 1.95 7.37 17.05
N PRO A 288 1.38 6.31 17.64
CA PRO A 288 0.90 6.35 19.02
C PRO A 288 2.08 6.57 19.98
N ALA A 289 1.84 7.23 21.13
CA ALA A 289 2.85 7.33 22.18
C ALA A 289 3.33 5.95 22.63
N PRO A 290 4.57 5.86 23.13
CA PRO A 290 5.03 4.67 23.83
C PRO A 290 4.06 4.36 24.98
N GLN A 291 3.48 3.16 24.98
CA GLN A 291 2.80 2.67 26.18
C GLN A 291 3.85 2.61 27.30
N PRO A 292 3.60 3.20 28.48
CA PRO A 292 4.45 2.96 29.62
C PRO A 292 4.37 1.46 29.94
N ALA A 293 5.54 0.84 30.10
CA ALA A 293 5.70 -0.53 30.54
C ALA A 293 5.14 -0.75 31.96
#